data_AF-A0A430R5E7-F1
#
_entry.id   AF-A0A430R5E7-F1
#
_cell.length_a   1.000
_cell.length_b   1.000
_cell.length_c   1.000
_cell.angle_alpha   90.00
_cell.angle_beta   90.00
_cell.angle_gamma   90.00
#
_symmetry.space_group_name_H-M   'P 1'
#
loop_
_entity.id
_entity.type
_entity.pdbx_description
1 polymer ?
#
loop_
_entity_poly.entity_id
_entity_poly.type
_entity_poly.pdbx_seq_one_letter_code
_entity_poly.pdbx_strand_id
1 'polypeptide(L)'
;MILDRMRLPPPELSEEELSTLLRFVQASGIRPEGPGGAPFSLVGRRYLEPLYAEERRRPFRRLVIMKAAQMGLTTRLMYRAAWWVADARRKVDVALMFPTQDAVLDLHKTRFRPMMRSSARMMRLIADVDAVEVVRIGVSNMRFRGMRSGVSVDSIPVDVLLFDEVRLMDVATIERAFARVSASRLEGPEGRGIIELNSTAGFPGADIDYYFRRSSQHHWHTRCPNPACPNHKGFVMAFTWPDCVDPDRMVYRCPKCGRVIEDPQDGFYAPLGPEDAEWEGYAFNQILLGPKRLPELWRAYQRMVIEGANPSEFYNSYLGLPHRDPNAILVTGEVM
;
A
#
# COMPACT_ATOMS: atom_id res chain seq x y z
N MET A 1 33.59 23.69 -25.35
CA MET A 1 33.69 22.53 -24.43
C MET A 1 32.89 22.72 -23.12
N ILE A 2 31.83 23.54 -23.11
CA ILE A 2 30.99 23.82 -21.92
C ILE A 2 29.57 23.21 -22.04
N LEU A 3 29.13 22.86 -23.27
CA LEU A 3 27.80 22.33 -23.55
C LEU A 3 27.60 20.84 -23.19
N ASP A 4 28.67 20.07 -22.94
CA ASP A 4 28.55 18.67 -22.53
C ASP A 4 28.15 18.49 -21.05
N ARG A 5 28.17 19.56 -20.25
CA ARG A 5 27.77 19.53 -18.83
C ARG A 5 26.27 19.73 -18.58
N MET A 6 25.47 19.92 -19.63
CA MET A 6 24.01 20.08 -19.52
C MET A 6 23.22 18.82 -19.90
N ARG A 7 23.89 17.70 -20.23
CA ARG A 7 23.21 16.45 -20.52
C ARG A 7 22.71 15.82 -19.23
N LEU A 8 21.41 15.53 -19.18
CA LEU A 8 20.83 14.66 -18.14
C LEU A 8 21.67 13.38 -18.08
N PRO A 9 21.87 12.78 -16.89
CA PRO A 9 22.59 11.52 -16.80
C PRO A 9 21.92 10.50 -17.75
N PRO A 10 22.72 9.68 -18.46
CA PRO A 10 22.16 8.68 -19.35
C PRO A 10 21.20 7.79 -18.54
N PRO A 11 20.03 7.45 -19.10
CA PRO A 11 19.06 6.66 -18.36
C PRO A 11 19.58 5.26 -18.09
N GLU A 12 19.55 4.87 -16.81
CA GLU A 12 19.94 3.52 -16.39
C GLU A 12 18.87 2.47 -16.70
N LEU A 13 17.62 2.89 -16.95
CA LEU A 13 16.46 2.05 -17.27
C LEU A 13 15.79 2.51 -18.57
N SER A 14 15.39 1.55 -19.41
CA SER A 14 14.67 1.81 -20.65
C SER A 14 13.22 2.24 -20.38
N GLU A 15 12.57 2.86 -21.36
CA GLU A 15 11.14 3.18 -21.24
C GLU A 15 10.28 1.92 -21.13
N GLU A 16 10.71 0.82 -21.76
CA GLU A 16 10.04 -0.47 -21.67
C GLU A 16 10.14 -1.05 -20.25
N GLU A 17 11.32 -0.98 -19.62
CA GLU A 17 11.51 -1.42 -18.24
C GLU A 17 10.72 -0.55 -17.26
N LEU A 18 10.50 0.73 -17.59
CA LEU A 18 9.70 1.66 -16.80
C LEU A 18 8.20 1.63 -17.15
N SER A 19 7.77 0.86 -18.15
CA SER A 19 6.39 0.91 -18.66
C SER A 19 5.34 0.43 -17.66
N THR A 20 5.70 -0.49 -16.76
CA THR A 20 4.87 -0.92 -15.64
C THR A 20 5.70 -1.00 -14.36
N LEU A 21 5.05 -0.92 -13.20
CA LEU A 21 5.74 -1.08 -11.92
C LEU A 21 6.39 -2.47 -11.82
N LEU A 22 5.71 -3.53 -12.27
CA LEU A 22 6.24 -4.90 -12.26
C LEU A 22 7.52 -5.05 -13.09
N ARG A 23 7.52 -4.52 -14.33
CA ARG A 23 8.71 -4.55 -15.20
C ARG A 23 9.88 -3.80 -14.56
N PHE A 24 9.60 -2.65 -13.95
CA PHE A 24 10.64 -1.89 -13.25
C PHE A 24 11.22 -2.69 -12.10
N VAL A 25 10.38 -3.29 -11.27
CA VAL A 25 10.82 -4.07 -10.11
C VAL A 25 11.70 -5.25 -10.55
N GLN A 26 11.29 -5.97 -11.61
CA GLN A 26 12.03 -7.09 -12.18
C GLN A 26 13.38 -6.65 -12.78
N ALA A 27 13.40 -5.51 -13.48
CA ALA A 27 14.58 -5.01 -14.18
C ALA A 27 15.57 -4.25 -13.27
N SER A 28 15.07 -3.61 -12.21
CA SER A 28 15.87 -2.73 -11.34
C SER A 28 16.97 -3.49 -10.60
N GLY A 29 16.77 -4.78 -10.30
CA GLY A 29 17.66 -5.56 -9.44
C GLY A 29 17.53 -5.22 -7.95
N ILE A 30 16.57 -4.38 -7.55
CA ILE A 30 16.28 -4.08 -6.15
C ILE A 30 15.68 -5.33 -5.48
N ARG A 31 16.29 -5.73 -4.36
CA ARG A 31 15.86 -6.82 -3.49
C ARG A 31 15.17 -6.26 -2.24
N PRO A 32 13.98 -6.74 -1.85
CA PRO A 32 13.22 -6.20 -0.72
C PRO A 32 13.97 -6.19 0.62
N GLU A 33 14.82 -7.20 0.84
CA GLU A 33 15.60 -7.38 2.08
C GLU A 33 17.03 -6.83 1.97
N GLY A 34 17.36 -6.20 0.84
CA GLY A 34 18.68 -5.65 0.57
C GLY A 34 19.70 -6.65 0.01
N PRO A 35 21.01 -6.34 0.09
CA PRO A 35 22.06 -7.18 -0.48
C PRO A 35 22.03 -8.60 0.10
N GLY A 36 22.12 -9.61 -0.76
CA GLY A 36 22.02 -11.02 -0.36
C GLY A 36 20.59 -11.55 -0.15
N GLY A 37 19.58 -10.67 -0.06
CA GLY A 37 18.18 -11.07 0.06
C GLY A 37 17.62 -11.75 -1.19
N ALA A 38 16.43 -12.33 -1.11
CA ALA A 38 15.81 -12.96 -2.29
C ALA A 38 15.44 -11.92 -3.38
N PRO A 39 15.45 -12.30 -4.67
CA PRO A 39 14.83 -11.50 -5.72
C PRO A 39 13.36 -11.19 -5.40
N PHE A 40 12.86 -10.07 -5.90
CA PHE A 40 11.43 -9.75 -5.79
C PHE A 40 10.58 -10.86 -6.39
N SER A 41 9.49 -11.20 -5.70
CA SER A 41 8.52 -12.18 -6.16
C SER A 41 7.13 -11.91 -5.59
N LEU A 42 6.12 -12.10 -6.43
CA LEU A 42 4.70 -12.10 -6.04
C LEU A 42 4.18 -13.52 -5.74
N VAL A 43 5.05 -14.54 -5.72
CA VAL A 43 4.66 -15.88 -5.29
C VAL A 43 4.07 -15.83 -3.88
N GLY A 44 2.84 -16.34 -3.74
CA GLY A 44 2.07 -16.26 -2.50
C GLY A 44 1.47 -14.88 -2.20
N ARG A 45 1.51 -13.93 -3.15
CA ARG A 45 0.96 -12.57 -3.03
C ARG A 45 0.27 -12.10 -4.32
N ARG A 46 -0.49 -12.99 -4.97
CA ARG A 46 -1.31 -12.69 -6.17
C ARG A 46 -2.25 -11.50 -5.96
N TYR A 47 -2.72 -11.28 -4.74
CA TYR A 47 -3.53 -10.12 -4.39
C TYR A 47 -2.82 -8.76 -4.57
N LEU A 48 -1.49 -8.73 -4.75
CA LEU A 48 -0.75 -7.52 -5.09
C LEU A 48 -0.54 -7.35 -6.60
N GLU A 49 -0.78 -8.37 -7.43
CA GLU A 49 -0.48 -8.32 -8.87
C GLU A 49 -1.12 -7.12 -9.58
N PRO A 50 -2.41 -6.78 -9.37
CA PRO A 50 -3.01 -5.61 -10.03
C PRO A 50 -2.32 -4.30 -9.65
N LEU A 51 -1.87 -4.19 -8.41
CA LEU A 51 -1.17 -3.02 -7.91
C LEU A 51 0.27 -2.89 -8.44
N TYR A 52 0.88 -3.98 -8.91
CA TYR A 52 2.17 -4.01 -9.60
C TYR A 52 2.03 -3.96 -11.12
N ALA A 53 0.87 -4.34 -11.66
CA ALA A 53 0.55 -4.23 -13.08
C ALA A 53 0.30 -2.79 -13.54
N GLU A 54 0.32 -1.82 -12.60
CA GLU A 54 0.18 -0.40 -12.85
C GLU A 54 1.06 0.07 -14.03
N GLU A 55 0.44 0.72 -15.01
CA GLU A 55 1.11 1.23 -16.20
C GLU A 55 1.54 2.69 -16.04
N ARG A 56 2.75 3.03 -16.48
CA ARG A 56 3.31 4.40 -16.39
C ARG A 56 2.46 5.44 -17.12
N ARG A 57 1.86 5.03 -18.25
CA ARG A 57 1.00 5.87 -19.10
C ARG A 57 -0.40 6.09 -18.53
N ARG A 58 -0.83 5.23 -17.60
CA ARG A 58 -2.14 5.26 -16.94
C ARG A 58 -1.95 4.89 -15.47
N PRO A 59 -1.21 5.71 -14.71
CA PRO A 59 -0.92 5.40 -13.33
C PRO A 59 -2.16 5.63 -12.46
N PHE A 60 -2.21 4.99 -11.30
CA PHE A 60 -3.22 5.29 -10.30
C PHE A 60 -2.98 6.71 -9.77
N ARG A 61 -3.89 7.66 -10.05
CA ARG A 61 -3.67 9.06 -9.62
C ARG A 61 -4.18 9.33 -8.22
N ARG A 62 -5.32 8.75 -7.87
CA ARG A 62 -5.90 8.81 -6.52
C ARG A 62 -6.11 7.38 -6.04
N LEU A 63 -5.15 6.84 -5.29
CA LEU A 63 -5.17 5.46 -4.82
C LEU A 63 -5.32 5.43 -3.30
N VAL A 64 -6.28 4.65 -2.80
CA VAL A 64 -6.43 4.38 -1.37
C VAL A 64 -6.39 2.88 -1.12
N ILE A 65 -5.53 2.45 -0.19
CA ILE A 65 -5.34 1.05 0.15
C ILE A 65 -5.59 0.85 1.65
N MET A 66 -6.68 0.17 1.96
CA MET A 66 -7.04 -0.21 3.32
C MET A 66 -6.74 -1.70 3.53
N LYS A 67 -5.73 -2.01 4.35
CA LYS A 67 -5.16 -3.37 4.44
C LYS A 67 -5.09 -3.94 5.84
N ALA A 68 -4.88 -5.25 5.97
CA ALA A 68 -4.37 -5.83 7.21
C ALA A 68 -2.87 -5.58 7.38
N ALA A 69 -2.34 -5.69 8.59
CA ALA A 69 -0.91 -5.54 8.89
C ALA A 69 -0.06 -6.60 8.16
N GLN A 70 1.19 -6.23 7.85
CA GLN A 70 2.23 -7.10 7.26
C GLN A 70 1.89 -7.71 5.88
N MET A 71 1.14 -6.97 5.06
CA MET A 71 0.73 -7.41 3.72
C MET A 71 1.67 -6.93 2.57
N GLY A 72 2.89 -6.47 2.90
CA GLY A 72 3.91 -6.08 1.90
C GLY A 72 3.78 -4.68 1.29
N LEU A 73 2.87 -3.85 1.78
CA LEU A 73 2.52 -2.57 1.16
C LEU A 73 3.62 -1.50 1.26
N THR A 74 4.30 -1.36 2.40
CA THR A 74 5.41 -0.40 2.55
C THR A 74 6.54 -0.68 1.55
N THR A 75 6.82 -1.97 1.27
CA THR A 75 7.78 -2.37 0.23
C THR A 75 7.30 -1.94 -1.16
N ARG A 76 6.03 -2.17 -1.49
CA ARG A 76 5.44 -1.66 -2.74
C ARG A 76 5.56 -0.14 -2.83
N LEU A 77 5.30 0.59 -1.75
CA LEU A 77 5.38 2.05 -1.70
C LEU A 77 6.77 2.55 -2.08
N MET A 78 7.82 1.95 -1.51
CA MET A 78 9.22 2.26 -1.86
C MET A 78 9.55 1.91 -3.32
N TYR A 79 9.04 0.78 -3.84
CA TYR A 79 9.19 0.44 -5.25
C TYR A 79 8.49 1.43 -6.17
N ARG A 80 7.26 1.84 -5.84
CA ARG A 80 6.49 2.81 -6.62
C ARG A 80 7.18 4.18 -6.60
N ALA A 81 7.70 4.60 -5.45
CA ALA A 81 8.51 5.82 -5.34
C ALA A 81 9.78 5.74 -6.20
N ALA A 82 10.55 4.66 -6.07
CA ALA A 82 11.76 4.41 -6.85
C ALA A 82 11.47 4.37 -8.36
N TRP A 83 10.35 3.75 -8.76
CA TRP A 83 9.89 3.70 -10.14
C TRP A 83 9.65 5.10 -10.72
N TRP A 84 9.05 6.02 -9.93
CA TRP A 84 8.84 7.40 -10.34
C TRP A 84 10.14 8.16 -10.56
N VAL A 85 11.06 8.10 -9.59
CA VAL A 85 12.31 8.88 -9.62
C VAL A 85 13.40 8.28 -10.49
N ALA A 86 13.34 6.98 -10.85
CA ALA A 86 14.36 6.31 -11.65
C ALA A 86 14.39 6.75 -13.12
N ASP A 87 13.37 7.46 -13.61
CA ASP A 87 13.36 7.98 -14.98
C ASP A 87 14.27 9.21 -15.11
N ALA A 88 15.51 9.01 -15.56
CA ALA A 88 16.46 10.10 -15.76
C ALA A 88 16.08 11.08 -16.89
N ARG A 89 15.08 10.74 -17.72
CA ARG A 89 14.61 11.58 -18.83
C ARG A 89 13.68 12.69 -18.36
N ARG A 90 13.02 12.51 -17.21
CA ARG A 90 12.00 13.42 -16.68
C ARG A 90 12.20 13.59 -15.19
N LYS A 91 12.36 14.84 -14.75
CA LYS A 91 12.36 15.16 -13.32
C LYS A 91 10.98 14.87 -12.74
N VAL A 92 10.95 14.02 -11.71
CA VAL A 92 9.78 13.73 -10.89
C VAL A 92 10.18 13.91 -9.43
N ASP A 93 9.45 14.74 -8.71
CA ASP A 93 9.63 14.94 -7.27
C ASP A 93 8.63 14.06 -6.51
N VAL A 94 9.13 13.13 -5.68
CA VAL A 94 8.31 12.23 -4.87
C VAL A 94 8.49 12.54 -3.39
N ALA A 95 7.41 12.51 -2.62
CA ALA A 95 7.47 12.52 -1.15
C ALA A 95 6.76 11.31 -0.55
N LEU A 96 7.52 10.55 0.26
CA LEU A 96 7.03 9.53 1.17
C LEU A 96 6.72 10.17 2.51
N MET A 97 5.46 10.09 2.92
CA MET A 97 4.93 10.72 4.13
C MET A 97 4.63 9.65 5.18
N PHE A 98 5.18 9.83 6.39
CA PHE A 98 5.00 8.93 7.54
C PHE A 98 4.51 9.72 8.76
N PRO A 99 3.91 9.06 9.77
CA PRO A 99 3.32 9.76 10.91
C PRO A 99 4.34 10.62 11.66
N THR A 100 5.56 10.11 11.85
CA THR A 100 6.63 10.77 12.62
C THR A 100 7.94 10.81 11.84
N GLN A 101 8.81 11.75 12.22
CA GLN A 101 10.16 11.82 11.66
C GLN A 101 11.00 10.59 12.06
N ASP A 102 10.83 10.07 13.26
CA ASP A 102 11.54 8.86 13.70
C ASP A 102 11.17 7.63 12.86
N ALA A 103 9.89 7.49 12.49
CA ALA A 103 9.45 6.42 11.59
C ALA A 103 10.10 6.53 10.20
N VAL A 104 10.29 7.76 9.71
CA VAL A 104 11.07 8.03 8.49
C VAL A 104 12.52 7.58 8.63
N LEU A 105 13.19 8.00 9.72
CA LEU A 105 14.60 7.68 9.96
C LEU A 105 14.80 6.15 10.01
N ASP A 106 13.91 5.44 10.71
CA ASP A 106 13.96 3.99 10.82
C ASP A 106 13.74 3.33 9.46
N LEU A 107 12.67 3.67 8.73
CA LEU A 107 12.40 3.13 7.40
C LEU A 107 13.58 3.36 6.45
N HIS A 108 14.14 4.57 6.45
CA HIS A 108 15.25 4.94 5.59
C HIS A 108 16.47 4.05 5.88
N LYS A 109 16.80 3.89 7.17
CA LYS A 109 17.96 3.11 7.63
C LYS A 109 17.79 1.61 7.42
N THR A 110 16.63 1.06 7.78
CA THR A 110 16.42 -0.39 7.88
C THR A 110 15.84 -1.01 6.62
N ARG A 111 15.22 -0.23 5.73
CA ARG A 111 14.56 -0.74 4.52
C ARG A 111 15.05 -0.07 3.24
N PHE A 112 14.90 1.25 3.12
CA PHE A 112 15.20 1.96 1.87
C PHE A 112 16.67 1.82 1.47
N ARG A 113 17.61 2.14 2.38
CA ARG A 113 19.05 2.05 2.12
C ARG A 113 19.47 0.63 1.69
N PRO A 114 19.13 -0.44 2.44
CA PRO A 114 19.40 -1.81 1.99
C PRO A 114 18.79 -2.12 0.61
N MET A 115 17.52 -1.77 0.38
CA MET A 115 16.87 -2.00 -0.91
C MET A 115 17.63 -1.33 -2.06
N MET A 116 17.97 -0.05 -1.94
CA MET A 116 18.70 0.65 -2.99
C MET A 116 20.10 0.07 -3.21
N ARG A 117 20.84 -0.25 -2.14
CA ARG A 117 22.19 -0.83 -2.20
C ARG A 117 22.24 -2.20 -2.85
N SER A 118 21.11 -2.92 -2.92
CA SER A 118 21.03 -4.21 -3.61
C SER A 118 21.01 -4.08 -5.15
N SER A 119 20.78 -2.87 -5.68
CA SER A 119 20.71 -2.60 -7.12
C SER A 119 21.89 -1.74 -7.57
N ALA A 120 22.77 -2.31 -8.38
CA ALA A 120 23.84 -1.55 -9.02
C ALA A 120 23.31 -0.44 -9.95
N ARG A 121 22.16 -0.66 -10.60
CA ARG A 121 21.53 0.33 -11.50
C ARG A 121 21.01 1.53 -10.72
N MET A 122 20.30 1.30 -9.61
CA MET A 122 19.83 2.39 -8.76
C MET A 122 20.99 3.16 -8.13
N MET A 123 22.02 2.46 -7.66
CA MET A 123 23.20 3.11 -7.07
C MET A 123 23.98 3.99 -8.07
N ARG A 124 23.88 3.74 -9.38
CA ARG A 124 24.45 4.66 -10.40
C ARG A 124 23.63 5.94 -10.58
N LEU A 125 22.33 5.92 -10.24
CA LEU A 125 21.48 7.11 -10.27
C LEU A 125 21.55 7.91 -8.97
N ILE A 126 21.72 7.23 -7.83
CA ILE A 126 21.67 7.86 -6.51
C ILE A 126 22.95 8.65 -6.24
N ALA A 127 22.82 9.94 -5.93
CA ALA A 127 23.96 10.79 -5.59
C ALA A 127 24.51 10.49 -4.18
N ASP A 128 23.60 10.42 -3.20
CA ASP A 128 23.90 10.02 -1.82
C ASP A 128 22.69 9.27 -1.26
N VAL A 129 22.88 7.98 -0.97
CA VAL A 129 21.83 7.10 -0.43
C VAL A 129 21.66 7.26 1.08
N ASP A 130 22.60 7.93 1.75
CA ASP A 130 22.59 8.12 3.20
C ASP A 130 21.88 9.44 3.60
N ALA A 131 21.59 10.32 2.63
CA ALA A 131 20.83 11.56 2.82
C ALA A 131 19.35 11.29 3.15
N VAL A 132 18.95 11.44 4.41
CA VAL A 132 17.63 10.99 4.87
C VAL A 132 16.46 11.88 4.42
N GLU A 133 16.65 13.20 4.41
CA GLU A 133 15.56 14.16 4.11
C GLU A 133 15.21 14.20 2.61
N VAL A 134 16.24 14.10 1.76
CA VAL A 134 16.15 14.20 0.32
C VAL A 134 17.25 13.34 -0.31
N VAL A 135 16.85 12.27 -0.98
CA VAL A 135 17.72 11.43 -1.81
C VAL A 135 17.58 11.90 -3.25
N ARG A 136 18.66 12.40 -3.84
CA ARG A 136 18.69 12.77 -5.26
C ARG A 136 18.98 11.52 -6.11
N ILE A 137 18.10 11.24 -7.07
CA ILE A 137 18.17 10.08 -7.95
C ILE A 137 18.13 10.58 -9.39
N GLY A 138 19.28 10.64 -10.05
CA GLY A 138 19.46 11.29 -11.34
C GLY A 138 19.07 12.77 -11.29
N VAL A 139 17.97 13.09 -11.95
CA VAL A 139 17.40 14.46 -12.02
C VAL A 139 16.19 14.66 -11.10
N SER A 140 15.75 13.57 -10.47
CA SER A 140 14.57 13.48 -9.61
C SER A 140 14.98 13.53 -8.14
N ASN A 141 14.01 13.81 -7.27
CA ASN A 141 14.24 13.81 -5.82
C ASN A 141 13.19 12.94 -5.13
N MET A 142 13.66 12.12 -4.20
CA MET A 142 12.82 11.34 -3.30
C MET A 142 12.97 11.89 -1.89
N ARG A 143 11.87 12.39 -1.31
CA ARG A 143 11.85 13.01 0.02
C ARG A 143 11.16 12.08 1.00
N PHE A 144 11.65 12.07 2.22
CA PHE A 144 11.01 11.34 3.32
C PHE A 144 10.61 12.36 4.38
N ARG A 145 9.33 12.36 4.78
CA ARG A 145 8.77 13.43 5.64
C ARG A 145 7.89 12.87 6.74
N GLY A 146 8.18 13.26 7.98
CA GLY A 146 7.27 13.10 9.10
C GLY A 146 6.17 14.17 9.08
N MET A 147 4.93 13.77 9.36
CA MET A 147 3.75 14.65 9.32
C MET A 147 3.53 15.47 10.60
N ARG A 148 4.02 15.00 11.76
CA ARG A 148 3.73 15.62 13.08
C ARG A 148 4.22 17.05 13.28
N SER A 149 5.29 17.49 12.62
CA SER A 149 5.89 18.80 12.91
C SER A 149 5.20 19.97 12.19
N GLY A 150 4.19 19.74 11.34
CA GLY A 150 3.36 20.75 10.66
C GLY A 150 4.10 21.63 9.63
N VAL A 151 5.24 22.21 10.02
CA VAL A 151 6.11 23.10 9.24
C VAL A 151 6.76 22.38 8.05
N SER A 152 7.02 21.08 8.15
CA SER A 152 7.65 20.27 7.09
C SER A 152 6.73 19.96 5.91
N VAL A 153 5.41 20.06 6.09
CA VAL A 153 4.40 19.67 5.09
C VAL A 153 4.22 20.77 4.04
N ASP A 154 4.46 22.03 4.42
CA ASP A 154 4.03 23.17 3.62
C ASP A 154 5.01 23.66 2.56
N SER A 155 6.27 23.23 2.58
CA SER A 155 7.34 24.02 1.94
C SER A 155 7.84 23.50 0.59
N ILE A 156 7.33 22.38 0.06
CA ILE A 156 7.93 21.74 -1.13
C ILE A 156 6.89 21.26 -2.16
N PRO A 157 6.92 21.75 -3.41
CA PRO A 157 6.12 21.20 -4.49
C PRO A 157 6.64 19.81 -4.88
N VAL A 158 5.71 18.87 -5.11
CA VAL A 158 6.02 17.49 -5.52
C VAL A 158 5.05 17.05 -6.61
N ASP A 159 5.40 15.98 -7.32
CA ASP A 159 4.54 15.37 -8.34
C ASP A 159 3.78 14.14 -7.81
N VAL A 160 4.37 13.46 -6.82
CA VAL A 160 3.82 12.22 -6.24
C VAL A 160 3.89 12.30 -4.71
N LEU A 161 2.74 12.12 -4.07
CA LEU A 161 2.59 11.99 -2.62
C LEU A 161 2.18 10.58 -2.27
N LEU A 162 2.91 9.97 -1.35
CA LEU A 162 2.74 8.57 -0.96
C LEU A 162 2.72 8.50 0.57
N PHE A 163 1.54 8.26 1.14
CA PHE A 163 1.33 8.22 2.60
C PHE A 163 1.29 6.77 3.07
N ASP A 164 2.03 6.47 4.14
CA ASP A 164 1.93 5.20 4.87
C ASP A 164 1.43 5.44 6.30
N GLU A 165 0.74 4.46 6.85
CA GLU A 165 0.12 4.51 8.17
C GLU A 165 -0.78 5.75 8.40
N VAL A 166 -1.64 6.06 7.41
CA VAL A 166 -2.64 7.16 7.44
C VAL A 166 -3.49 7.18 8.72
N ARG A 167 -3.79 6.03 9.33
CA ARG A 167 -4.50 5.93 10.62
C ARG A 167 -3.83 6.71 11.76
N LEU A 168 -2.54 6.98 11.65
CA LEU A 168 -1.76 7.69 12.69
C LEU A 168 -1.53 9.17 12.33
N MET A 169 -2.24 9.68 11.33
CA MET A 169 -2.11 11.04 10.81
C MET A 169 -3.44 11.78 10.92
N ASP A 170 -3.34 13.11 11.10
CA ASP A 170 -4.50 13.99 11.05
C ASP A 170 -4.96 14.22 9.61
N VAL A 171 -6.26 14.03 9.35
CA VAL A 171 -6.89 14.16 8.03
C VAL A 171 -6.70 15.56 7.46
N ALA A 172 -6.86 16.62 8.27
CA ALA A 172 -6.68 17.99 7.78
C ALA A 172 -5.25 18.26 7.32
N THR A 173 -4.26 17.65 7.99
CA THR A 173 -2.85 17.73 7.61
C THR A 173 -2.56 16.97 6.32
N ILE A 174 -3.20 15.82 6.09
CA ILE A 174 -3.13 15.08 4.82
C ILE A 174 -3.71 15.92 3.68
N GLU A 175 -4.92 16.47 3.84
CA GLU A 175 -5.60 17.28 2.83
C GLU A 175 -4.78 18.53 2.45
N ARG A 176 -4.17 19.19 3.45
CA ARG A 176 -3.23 20.31 3.21
C ARG A 176 -2.02 19.88 2.37
N ALA A 177 -1.50 18.68 2.59
CA ALA A 177 -0.38 18.14 1.83
C ALA A 177 -0.76 17.89 0.36
N PHE A 178 -2.03 17.56 0.05
CA PHE A 178 -2.47 17.36 -1.34
C PHE A 178 -2.24 18.59 -2.22
N ALA A 179 -2.31 19.80 -1.66
CA ALA A 179 -2.02 21.01 -2.41
C ALA A 179 -0.55 21.09 -2.91
N ARG A 180 0.37 20.23 -2.42
CA ARG A 180 1.75 20.18 -2.92
C ARG A 180 1.86 19.63 -4.34
N VAL A 181 0.86 18.90 -4.83
CA VAL A 181 0.82 18.41 -6.23
C VAL A 181 0.12 19.36 -7.21
N SER A 182 -0.41 20.49 -6.73
CA SER A 182 -1.20 21.42 -7.56
C SER A 182 -0.46 22.02 -8.74
N ALA A 183 0.87 22.07 -8.71
CA ALA A 183 1.70 22.55 -9.82
C ALA A 183 2.37 21.42 -10.62
N SER A 184 2.03 20.15 -10.34
CA SER A 184 2.63 19.00 -11.00
C SER A 184 2.33 18.99 -12.50
N ARG A 185 3.32 18.55 -13.28
CA ARG A 185 3.20 18.29 -14.73
C ARG A 185 2.65 16.89 -15.04
N LEU A 186 2.42 16.06 -14.02
CA LEU A 186 1.73 14.79 -14.18
C LEU A 186 0.23 15.05 -14.20
N GLU A 187 -0.32 15.40 -15.35
CA GLU A 187 -1.74 15.79 -15.52
C GLU A 187 -2.58 14.66 -16.14
N GLY A 188 -3.81 14.49 -15.69
CA GLY A 188 -4.79 13.57 -16.27
C GLY A 188 -6.22 13.95 -15.92
N PRO A 189 -7.21 13.09 -16.25
CA PRO A 189 -8.63 13.41 -16.09
C PRO A 189 -9.03 13.77 -14.64
N GLU A 190 -8.39 13.13 -13.66
CA GLU A 190 -8.61 13.32 -12.22
C GLU A 190 -7.80 14.50 -11.62
N GLY A 191 -7.13 15.28 -12.47
CA GLY A 191 -6.35 16.45 -12.07
C GLY A 191 -4.84 16.23 -12.11
N ARG A 192 -4.13 16.93 -11.22
CA ARG A 192 -2.66 17.05 -11.20
C ARG A 192 -2.03 16.15 -10.14
N GLY A 193 -0.88 15.61 -10.48
CA GLY A 193 -0.07 14.75 -9.62
C GLY A 193 -0.68 13.40 -9.34
N ILE A 194 -0.04 12.70 -8.40
CA ILE A 194 -0.41 11.37 -7.93
C ILE A 194 -0.42 11.39 -6.41
N ILE A 195 -1.45 10.78 -5.82
CA ILE A 195 -1.63 10.63 -4.39
C ILE A 195 -1.99 9.18 -4.07
N GLU A 196 -1.22 8.56 -3.17
CA GLU A 196 -1.51 7.24 -2.62
C GLU A 196 -1.64 7.30 -1.09
N LEU A 197 -2.70 6.73 -0.56
CA LEU A 197 -2.97 6.61 0.88
C LEU A 197 -2.95 5.14 1.27
N ASN A 198 -2.16 4.79 2.29
CA ASN A 198 -2.03 3.41 2.77
C ASN A 198 -2.15 3.35 4.29
N SER A 199 -2.96 2.43 4.82
CA SER A 199 -2.93 2.12 6.25
C SER A 199 -3.66 0.82 6.59
N THR A 200 -3.53 0.40 7.85
CA THR A 200 -4.51 -0.52 8.43
C THR A 200 -5.87 0.15 8.59
N ALA A 201 -6.94 -0.64 8.57
CA ALA A 201 -8.25 -0.13 8.96
C ALA A 201 -8.25 0.36 10.42
N GLY A 202 -9.30 1.10 10.79
CA GLY A 202 -9.44 1.71 12.10
C GLY A 202 -10.91 1.89 12.47
N PHE A 203 -11.25 3.06 13.00
CA PHE A 203 -12.64 3.36 13.30
C PHE A 203 -13.45 3.60 12.01
N PRO A 204 -14.69 3.08 11.89
CA PRO A 204 -15.52 3.31 10.71
C PRO A 204 -15.77 4.79 10.43
N GLY A 205 -15.56 5.21 9.18
CA GLY A 205 -15.71 6.58 8.71
C GLY A 205 -14.57 7.53 9.08
N ALA A 206 -13.49 7.04 9.72
CA ALA A 206 -12.33 7.83 10.10
C ALA A 206 -11.09 7.44 9.29
N ASP A 207 -10.07 8.31 9.33
CA ASP A 207 -8.73 8.07 8.82
C ASP A 207 -8.68 7.50 7.39
N ILE A 208 -8.18 6.28 7.20
CA ILE A 208 -8.12 5.62 5.89
C ILE A 208 -9.50 5.21 5.37
N ASP A 209 -10.45 4.87 6.26
CA ASP A 209 -11.80 4.45 5.87
C ASP A 209 -12.62 5.63 5.34
N TYR A 210 -12.36 6.85 5.83
CA TYR A 210 -12.92 8.09 5.27
C TYR A 210 -12.66 8.19 3.75
N TYR A 211 -11.42 7.96 3.32
CA TYR A 211 -11.04 7.97 1.90
C TYR A 211 -11.53 6.71 1.17
N PHE A 212 -11.40 5.53 1.80
CA PHE A 212 -11.78 4.27 1.19
C PHE A 212 -13.28 4.22 0.86
N ARG A 213 -14.15 4.79 1.68
CA ARG A 213 -15.61 4.88 1.40
C ARG A 213 -15.95 5.75 0.19
N ARG A 214 -15.05 6.65 -0.21
CA ARG A 214 -15.15 7.52 -1.41
C ARG A 214 -14.49 6.88 -2.64
N SER A 215 -14.10 5.61 -2.54
CA SER A 215 -13.38 4.89 -3.56
C SER A 215 -14.23 3.84 -4.27
N SER A 216 -13.69 3.23 -5.32
CA SER A 216 -14.28 2.06 -6.00
C SER A 216 -14.36 0.80 -5.12
N GLN A 217 -13.71 0.80 -3.95
CA GLN A 217 -13.70 -0.28 -2.94
C GLN A 217 -13.49 -1.67 -3.55
N HIS A 218 -12.38 -1.90 -4.25
CA HIS A 218 -12.06 -3.24 -4.73
C HIS A 218 -11.70 -4.15 -3.57
N HIS A 219 -12.51 -5.18 -3.35
CA HIS A 219 -12.21 -6.26 -2.41
C HIS A 219 -11.75 -7.51 -3.14
N TRP A 220 -10.93 -8.34 -2.49
CA TRP A 220 -10.55 -9.63 -3.05
C TRP A 220 -11.69 -10.66 -2.89
N HIS A 221 -12.19 -11.16 -4.02
CA HIS A 221 -13.24 -12.18 -4.10
C HIS A 221 -12.61 -13.54 -4.38
N THR A 222 -12.58 -14.41 -3.37
CA THR A 222 -12.12 -15.80 -3.48
C THR A 222 -13.21 -16.66 -4.11
N ARG A 223 -12.87 -17.51 -5.07
CA ARG A 223 -13.81 -18.47 -5.67
C ARG A 223 -13.96 -19.70 -4.79
N CYS A 224 -15.20 -20.16 -4.60
CA CYS A 224 -15.42 -21.51 -4.08
C CYS A 224 -15.02 -22.54 -5.14
N PRO A 225 -14.28 -23.61 -4.80
CA PRO A 225 -13.90 -24.64 -5.77
C PRO A 225 -15.05 -25.58 -6.18
N ASN A 226 -16.24 -25.45 -5.56
CA ASN A 226 -17.44 -26.16 -6.01
C ASN A 226 -18.17 -25.36 -7.11
N PRO A 227 -18.17 -25.79 -8.38
CA PRO A 227 -18.77 -25.03 -9.48
C PRO A 227 -20.30 -24.87 -9.37
N ALA A 228 -20.98 -25.75 -8.62
CA ALA A 228 -22.42 -25.63 -8.37
C ALA A 228 -22.76 -24.65 -7.23
N CYS A 229 -21.77 -24.15 -6.49
CA CYS A 229 -21.99 -23.22 -5.40
C CYS A 229 -22.09 -21.78 -5.91
N PRO A 230 -23.04 -20.94 -5.44
CA PRO A 230 -23.09 -19.52 -5.82
C PRO A 230 -21.78 -18.76 -5.56
N ASN A 231 -21.06 -19.13 -4.49
CA ASN A 231 -19.76 -18.55 -4.14
C ASN A 231 -18.64 -18.92 -5.13
N HIS A 232 -18.88 -19.79 -6.12
CA HIS A 232 -17.93 -20.02 -7.22
C HIS A 232 -17.69 -18.75 -8.04
N LYS A 233 -18.69 -17.84 -8.09
CA LYS A 233 -18.55 -16.51 -8.72
C LYS A 233 -17.65 -15.55 -7.94
N GLY A 234 -17.21 -15.91 -6.73
CA GLY A 234 -16.38 -15.08 -5.87
C GLY A 234 -17.13 -14.52 -4.67
N PHE A 235 -16.49 -14.50 -3.51
CA PHE A 235 -16.99 -13.85 -2.28
C PHE A 235 -15.82 -13.33 -1.44
N VAL A 236 -16.07 -12.30 -0.64
CA VAL A 236 -15.04 -11.70 0.23
C VAL A 236 -14.95 -12.50 1.52
N MET A 237 -13.91 -13.34 1.66
CA MET A 237 -13.76 -14.22 2.83
C MET A 237 -13.74 -13.44 4.16
N ALA A 238 -13.11 -12.27 4.20
CA ALA A 238 -13.03 -11.45 5.41
C ALA A 238 -14.41 -10.99 5.92
N PHE A 239 -15.38 -10.77 5.02
CA PHE A 239 -16.75 -10.41 5.41
C PHE A 239 -17.54 -11.59 5.97
N THR A 240 -17.06 -12.80 5.72
CA THR A 240 -17.68 -14.05 6.19
C THR A 240 -16.90 -14.69 7.33
N TRP A 241 -15.96 -13.97 7.92
CA TRP A 241 -15.26 -14.44 9.11
C TRP A 241 -16.22 -14.45 10.31
N PRO A 242 -16.22 -15.47 11.19
CA PRO A 242 -15.38 -16.68 11.19
C PRO A 242 -15.95 -17.86 10.38
N ASP A 243 -17.12 -17.73 9.76
CA ASP A 243 -17.85 -18.84 9.10
C ASP A 243 -17.07 -19.51 7.97
N CYS A 244 -16.11 -18.78 7.37
CA CYS A 244 -15.18 -19.31 6.38
C CYS A 244 -14.06 -20.19 6.95
N VAL A 245 -14.08 -20.53 8.24
CA VAL A 245 -13.09 -21.39 8.91
C VAL A 245 -13.77 -22.63 9.50
N ASP A 246 -13.19 -23.80 9.24
CA ASP A 246 -13.46 -25.02 9.98
C ASP A 246 -12.45 -25.14 11.13
N PRO A 247 -12.84 -24.88 12.39
CA PRO A 247 -11.91 -24.84 13.50
C PRO A 247 -11.42 -26.23 13.93
N ASP A 248 -12.21 -27.28 13.70
CA ASP A 248 -11.85 -28.65 14.07
C ASP A 248 -10.78 -29.20 13.11
N ARG A 249 -10.93 -28.90 11.82
CA ARG A 249 -9.99 -29.31 10.77
C ARG A 249 -8.88 -28.29 10.52
N MET A 250 -9.02 -27.08 11.06
CA MET A 250 -8.15 -25.92 10.84
C MET A 250 -7.91 -25.63 9.35
N VAL A 251 -9.00 -25.57 8.58
CA VAL A 251 -8.97 -25.25 7.14
C VAL A 251 -9.93 -24.12 6.81
N TYR A 252 -9.65 -23.39 5.73
CA TYR A 252 -10.65 -22.51 5.15
C TYR A 252 -11.73 -23.34 4.46
N ARG A 253 -12.98 -22.89 4.57
CA ARG A 253 -14.13 -23.48 3.91
C ARG A 253 -15.04 -22.42 3.31
N CYS A 254 -15.79 -22.80 2.30
CA CYS A 254 -16.88 -22.00 1.80
C CYS A 254 -18.02 -21.99 2.84
N PRO A 255 -18.47 -20.83 3.33
CA PRO A 255 -19.54 -20.76 4.34
C PRO A 255 -20.90 -21.27 3.80
N LYS A 256 -21.08 -21.32 2.48
CA LYS A 256 -22.35 -21.73 1.85
C LYS A 256 -22.48 -23.23 1.60
N CYS A 257 -21.40 -23.92 1.25
CA CYS A 257 -21.45 -25.34 0.89
C CYS A 257 -20.44 -26.22 1.64
N GLY A 258 -19.66 -25.65 2.56
CA GLY A 258 -18.68 -26.37 3.39
C GLY A 258 -17.44 -26.86 2.64
N ARG A 259 -17.33 -26.67 1.31
CA ARG A 259 -16.18 -27.11 0.52
C ARG A 259 -14.90 -26.41 1.00
N VAL A 260 -13.83 -27.18 1.20
CA VAL A 260 -12.50 -26.68 1.59
C VAL A 260 -11.95 -25.74 0.51
N ILE A 261 -11.32 -24.65 0.96
CA ILE A 261 -10.63 -23.67 0.11
C ILE A 261 -9.13 -23.81 0.38
N GLU A 262 -8.42 -24.47 -0.54
CA GLU A 262 -6.97 -24.68 -0.41
C GLU A 262 -6.16 -23.42 -0.71
N ASP A 263 -6.70 -22.57 -1.59
CA ASP A 263 -6.04 -21.35 -2.02
C ASP A 263 -7.00 -20.15 -1.94
N PRO A 264 -6.91 -19.32 -0.88
CA PRO A 264 -7.74 -18.13 -0.77
C PRO A 264 -7.40 -17.06 -1.82
N GLN A 265 -6.27 -17.21 -2.52
CA GLN A 265 -5.86 -16.33 -3.62
C GLN A 265 -6.31 -16.85 -5.00
N ASP A 266 -7.08 -17.94 -5.09
CA ASP A 266 -7.85 -18.22 -6.31
C ASP A 266 -9.07 -17.30 -6.34
N GLY A 267 -8.93 -16.17 -7.02
CA GLY A 267 -9.87 -15.07 -6.94
C GLY A 267 -9.53 -13.92 -7.86
N PHE A 268 -10.18 -12.79 -7.61
CA PHE A 268 -10.01 -11.55 -8.36
C PHE A 268 -10.51 -10.38 -7.52
N TYR A 269 -10.11 -9.15 -7.87
CA TYR A 269 -10.73 -7.96 -7.30
C TYR A 269 -12.05 -7.65 -7.98
N ALA A 270 -13.07 -7.31 -7.20
CA ALA A 270 -14.32 -6.74 -7.70
C ALA A 270 -14.67 -5.47 -6.90
N PRO A 271 -15.16 -4.41 -7.57
CA PRO A 271 -15.55 -3.17 -6.92
C PRO A 271 -16.85 -3.35 -6.13
N LEU A 272 -16.91 -2.77 -4.94
CA LEU A 272 -18.12 -2.66 -4.12
C LEU A 272 -18.53 -1.19 -3.87
N GLY A 273 -17.73 -0.24 -4.34
CA GLY A 273 -17.97 1.19 -4.22
C GLY A 273 -18.75 1.76 -5.41
N PRO A 274 -19.01 3.09 -5.40
CA PRO A 274 -19.67 3.77 -6.51
C PRO A 274 -18.86 3.73 -7.81
N GLU A 275 -19.54 3.75 -8.96
CA GLU A 275 -18.90 3.76 -10.29
C GLU A 275 -18.17 5.08 -10.58
N ASP A 276 -18.65 6.19 -10.04
CA ASP A 276 -18.09 7.55 -10.15
C ASP A 276 -17.18 7.92 -8.97
N ALA A 277 -16.56 6.93 -8.34
CA ALA A 277 -15.68 7.11 -7.20
C ALA A 277 -14.54 8.11 -7.47
N GLU A 278 -14.25 8.95 -6.48
CA GLU A 278 -13.11 9.89 -6.53
C GLU A 278 -11.76 9.16 -6.44
N TRP A 279 -11.72 8.06 -5.69
CA TRP A 279 -10.52 7.28 -5.45
C TRP A 279 -10.64 5.89 -6.07
N GLU A 280 -9.53 5.35 -6.55
CA GLU A 280 -9.42 3.92 -6.77
C GLU A 280 -9.03 3.24 -5.45
N GLY A 281 -9.87 2.32 -4.97
CA GLY A 281 -9.71 1.68 -3.67
C GLY A 281 -9.34 0.22 -3.78
N TYR A 282 -8.42 -0.27 -2.94
CA TYR A 282 -8.14 -1.70 -2.79
C TYR A 282 -8.09 -2.12 -1.32
N ALA A 283 -8.69 -3.27 -1.01
CA ALA A 283 -8.66 -3.86 0.32
C ALA A 283 -8.26 -5.34 0.33
N PHE A 284 -7.33 -5.69 1.23
CA PHE A 284 -6.81 -7.05 1.37
C PHE A 284 -6.35 -7.35 2.79
N ASN A 285 -6.34 -8.64 3.14
CA ASN A 285 -6.30 -9.11 4.52
C ASN A 285 -5.46 -10.37 4.72
N GLN A 286 -5.17 -10.75 5.96
CA GLN A 286 -4.25 -11.85 6.26
C GLN A 286 -4.76 -13.24 5.86
N ILE A 287 -6.05 -13.42 5.57
CA ILE A 287 -6.57 -14.70 5.00
C ILE A 287 -5.83 -15.02 3.71
N LEU A 288 -5.51 -13.99 2.91
CA LEU A 288 -4.81 -14.13 1.63
C LEU A 288 -3.35 -14.59 1.79
N LEU A 289 -2.78 -14.61 3.00
CA LEU A 289 -1.45 -15.21 3.24
C LEU A 289 -1.49 -16.75 3.19
N GLY A 290 -2.68 -17.34 3.07
CA GLY A 290 -2.88 -18.75 2.78
C GLY A 290 -3.10 -19.63 4.03
N PRO A 291 -3.45 -20.92 3.83
CA PRO A 291 -3.83 -21.82 4.92
C PRO A 291 -2.74 -22.05 5.97
N LYS A 292 -1.46 -21.94 5.59
CA LYS A 292 -0.33 -22.11 6.52
C LYS A 292 -0.37 -21.13 7.70
N ARG A 293 -0.98 -19.95 7.54
CA ARG A 293 -1.12 -18.93 8.60
C ARG A 293 -2.43 -19.02 9.37
N LEU A 294 -3.38 -19.86 8.93
CA LEU A 294 -4.69 -19.97 9.56
C LEU A 294 -4.61 -20.33 11.05
N PRO A 295 -3.76 -21.27 11.52
CA PRO A 295 -3.67 -21.56 12.96
C PRO A 295 -3.30 -20.34 13.81
N GLU A 296 -2.40 -19.49 13.32
CA GLU A 296 -2.01 -18.24 14.01
C GLU A 296 -3.15 -17.22 14.00
N LEU A 297 -3.80 -17.05 12.85
CA LEU A 297 -4.93 -16.14 12.68
C LEU A 297 -6.12 -16.56 13.55
N TRP A 298 -6.43 -17.86 13.62
CA TRP A 298 -7.50 -18.39 14.48
C TRP A 298 -7.21 -18.20 15.96
N ARG A 299 -5.96 -18.45 16.42
CA ARG A 299 -5.58 -18.17 17.82
C ARG A 299 -5.70 -16.69 18.15
N ALA A 300 -5.33 -15.80 17.22
CA ALA A 300 -5.53 -14.37 17.40
C ALA A 300 -7.01 -14.02 17.53
N TYR A 301 -7.89 -14.61 16.70
CA TYR A 301 -9.34 -14.46 16.79
C TYR A 301 -9.89 -14.93 18.15
N GLN A 302 -9.50 -16.12 18.60
CA GLN A 302 -9.93 -16.66 19.91
C GLN A 302 -9.55 -15.70 21.04
N ARG A 303 -8.28 -15.32 21.14
CA ARG A 303 -7.78 -14.43 22.19
C ARG A 303 -8.38 -13.02 22.13
N MET A 304 -8.46 -12.43 20.95
CA MET A 304 -8.80 -11.01 20.81
C MET A 304 -10.31 -10.78 20.77
N VAL A 305 -11.06 -11.69 20.14
CA VAL A 305 -12.51 -11.53 19.92
C VAL A 305 -13.31 -12.40 20.89
N ILE A 306 -13.03 -13.71 20.98
CA ILE A 306 -13.84 -14.62 21.82
C ILE A 306 -13.59 -14.38 23.31
N GLU A 307 -12.32 -14.26 23.72
CA GLU A 307 -11.94 -13.92 25.10
C GLU A 307 -12.10 -12.41 25.41
N GLY A 308 -12.38 -11.59 24.38
CA GLY A 308 -12.66 -10.16 24.54
C GLY A 308 -11.44 -9.28 24.84
N ALA A 309 -10.21 -9.74 24.62
CA ALA A 309 -9.02 -8.96 24.98
C ALA A 309 -8.86 -7.64 24.18
N ASN A 310 -9.12 -7.68 22.87
CA ASN A 310 -9.10 -6.49 22.00
C ASN A 310 -9.72 -6.80 20.62
N PRO A 311 -11.06 -6.87 20.50
CA PRO A 311 -11.71 -7.27 19.25
C PRO A 311 -11.36 -6.35 18.08
N SER A 312 -11.29 -5.03 18.34
CA SER A 312 -10.97 -4.03 17.32
C SER A 312 -9.62 -4.26 16.66
N GLU A 313 -8.60 -4.66 17.41
CA GLU A 313 -7.27 -4.95 16.84
C GLU A 313 -7.31 -6.14 15.87
N PHE A 314 -8.13 -7.17 16.17
CA PHE A 314 -8.27 -8.30 15.26
C PHE A 314 -8.87 -7.87 13.91
N TYR A 315 -10.01 -7.18 13.93
CA TYR A 315 -10.67 -6.75 12.69
C TYR A 315 -9.81 -5.76 11.91
N ASN A 316 -9.22 -4.78 12.60
CA ASN A 316 -8.44 -3.72 11.96
C ASN A 316 -7.12 -4.23 11.39
N SER A 317 -6.34 -4.97 12.19
CA SER A 317 -4.96 -5.34 11.84
C SER A 317 -4.82 -6.73 11.20
N TYR A 318 -5.81 -7.62 11.34
CA TYR A 318 -5.75 -8.95 10.71
C TYR A 318 -6.72 -9.09 9.53
N LEU A 319 -7.95 -8.60 9.68
CA LEU A 319 -8.95 -8.63 8.61
C LEU A 319 -8.92 -7.39 7.72
N GLY A 320 -8.25 -6.30 8.14
CA GLY A 320 -8.21 -5.06 7.37
C GLY A 320 -9.59 -4.42 7.23
N LEU A 321 -10.48 -4.66 8.19
CA LEU A 321 -11.86 -4.17 8.19
C LEU A 321 -12.04 -3.10 9.27
N PRO A 322 -12.72 -1.98 8.97
CA PRO A 322 -13.09 -1.02 10.00
C PRO A 322 -13.96 -1.68 11.07
N HIS A 323 -13.66 -1.42 12.33
CA HIS A 323 -14.39 -2.00 13.45
C HIS A 323 -14.68 -0.98 14.54
N ARG A 324 -15.93 -1.01 15.01
CA ARG A 324 -16.39 -0.32 16.20
C ARG A 324 -16.78 -1.37 17.22
N ASP A 325 -16.16 -1.32 18.40
CA ASP A 325 -16.62 -2.12 19.53
C ASP A 325 -18.06 -1.70 19.89
N PRO A 326 -19.05 -2.61 19.87
CA PRO A 326 -20.42 -2.31 20.23
C PRO A 326 -20.57 -1.72 21.64
N ASN A 327 -19.62 -2.02 22.54
CA ASN A 327 -19.60 -1.55 23.92
C ASN A 327 -18.77 -0.26 24.10
N ALA A 328 -18.13 0.27 23.04
CA ALA A 328 -17.40 1.53 23.14
C ALA A 328 -18.38 2.70 23.28
N ILE A 329 -18.38 3.30 24.46
CA ILE A 329 -19.04 4.58 24.74
C ILE A 329 -18.23 5.68 24.04
N LEU A 330 -18.86 6.38 23.10
CA LEU A 330 -18.29 7.62 22.57
C LEU A 330 -18.31 8.66 23.68
N VAL A 331 -17.15 9.05 24.18
CA VAL A 331 -17.06 10.27 24.99
C VAL A 331 -17.23 11.43 24.03
N THR A 332 -18.47 11.90 23.86
CA THR A 332 -18.73 13.19 23.24
C THR A 332 -18.09 14.24 24.14
N GLY A 333 -17.16 15.03 23.59
CA GLY A 333 -16.37 16.02 24.32
C GLY A 333 -17.16 17.22 24.82
N GLU A 334 -18.22 16.99 25.59
CA GLU A 334 -18.80 17.96 26.52
C GLU A 334 -18.41 17.56 27.94
N VAL A 335 -17.11 17.63 28.25
CA VAL A 335 -16.66 17.74 29.64
C VAL A 335 -15.52 18.77 29.69
N MET A 336 -15.90 19.94 30.21
CA MET A 336 -15.17 21.19 30.51
C MET A 336 -15.03 22.21 29.39
#